data_AF-A0A517VP07-F1
#
_entry.id   AF-A0A517VP07-F1
#
_cell.length_a   1.000
_cell.length_b   1.000
_cell.length_c   1.000
_cell.angle_alpha   90.00
_cell.angle_beta   90.00
_cell.angle_gamma   90.00
#
_symmetry.space_group_name_H-M   'P 1'
#
loop_
_entity.id
_entity.type
_entity.pdbx_description
1 polymer ?
#
loop_
_entity_poly.entity_id
_entity_poly.type
_entity_poly.pdbx_seq_one_letter_code
_entity_poly.pdbx_strand_id
1 'polypeptide(L)'
;MTTPSIGTLGVMAFDTALPFDGSSIALEIILPESLKETAEIIQTSGLTGTVEQNKERTREGLKRISGSVKLACSRLMLDTLLPYICGTAEAANVFILADTIPEFYLMIDRGAKVFTYSGCRIAKATFSGTKGDFLFLDLEIEAETETVGNAGTYPALTVPTEKPYLFADGILTLQGSTRVFENFSLTIENQLNTELFGNNLTRYDIPLVNRVITLATDHPWDTDNTDLIKQDLNGAAGTLVFTNSTVVTDVLTFAMAAIQYANVSPTLPGKDVVNLPLEGMVKSSGTTKPLIITNAHAV
;
A
#
# COMPACT_ATOMS: atom_id res chain seq x y z
N MET A 1 38.61 -12.25 -0.07
CA MET A 1 37.30 -12.77 0.36
C MET A 1 36.34 -11.60 0.27
N THR A 2 35.32 -11.67 -0.59
CA THR A 2 34.34 -10.58 -0.73
C THR A 2 33.36 -10.67 0.43
N THR A 3 33.12 -9.56 1.11
CA THR A 3 32.13 -9.49 2.18
C THR A 3 30.73 -9.62 1.58
N PRO A 4 29.89 -10.56 2.03
CA PRO A 4 28.50 -10.63 1.59
C PRO A 4 27.73 -9.37 2.00
N SER A 5 26.73 -8.97 1.21
CA SER A 5 25.80 -7.89 1.60
C SER A 5 25.08 -8.24 2.91
N ILE A 6 24.90 -7.24 3.77
CA ILE A 6 24.18 -7.36 5.04
C ILE A 6 22.87 -6.59 4.91
N GLY A 7 21.74 -7.26 5.16
CA GLY A 7 20.40 -6.68 4.94
C GLY A 7 20.11 -5.41 5.75
N THR A 8 20.67 -5.26 6.96
CA THR A 8 20.53 -4.05 7.79
C THR A 8 21.08 -2.78 7.15
N LEU A 9 21.96 -2.89 6.14
CA LEU A 9 22.50 -1.75 5.40
C LEU A 9 21.66 -1.37 4.17
N GLY A 10 20.58 -2.10 3.90
CA GLY A 10 19.70 -1.79 2.79
C GLY A 10 18.92 -0.50 3.03
N VAL A 11 18.81 0.33 1.99
CA VAL A 11 18.11 1.63 2.05
C VAL A 11 17.24 1.81 0.82
N MET A 12 16.13 2.55 0.98
CA MET A 12 15.17 2.83 -0.08
C MET A 12 14.94 4.34 -0.23
N ALA A 13 14.90 4.79 -1.48
CA ALA A 13 14.54 6.15 -1.86
C ALA A 13 13.34 6.17 -2.81
N PHE A 14 12.58 7.25 -2.70
CA PHE A 14 11.46 7.62 -3.53
C PHE A 14 11.77 8.92 -4.27
N ASP A 15 11.39 9.01 -5.54
CA ASP A 15 11.44 10.25 -6.30
C ASP A 15 10.34 10.31 -7.37
N THR A 16 10.06 11.52 -7.83
CA THR A 16 9.16 11.87 -8.93
C THR A 16 9.91 12.08 -10.25
N ALA A 17 11.24 12.15 -10.20
CA ALA A 17 12.10 12.31 -11.37
C ALA A 17 13.38 11.48 -11.26
N LEU A 18 14.04 11.31 -12.42
CA LEU A 18 15.40 10.79 -12.50
C LEU A 18 16.36 11.90 -12.95
N PRO A 19 17.64 11.87 -12.53
CA PRO A 19 18.24 10.91 -11.60
C PRO A 19 17.85 11.18 -10.13
N PHE A 20 17.95 10.16 -9.29
CA PHE A 20 17.89 10.34 -7.84
C PHE A 20 19.04 11.23 -7.37
N ASP A 21 18.74 12.20 -6.51
CA ASP A 21 19.69 13.19 -6.03
C ASP A 21 19.45 13.54 -4.54
N GLY A 22 20.01 14.64 -4.05
CA GLY A 22 19.87 15.05 -2.65
C GLY A 22 18.47 15.54 -2.26
N SER A 23 17.56 15.71 -3.23
CA SER A 23 16.16 16.08 -3.01
C SER A 23 15.22 14.86 -2.99
N SER A 24 15.72 13.68 -3.35
CA SER A 24 14.96 12.43 -3.22
C SER A 24 14.63 12.14 -1.75
N ILE A 25 13.54 11.40 -1.54
CA ILE A 25 13.01 11.14 -0.20
C ILE A 25 13.41 9.72 0.23
N ALA A 26 14.22 9.59 1.28
CA ALA A 26 14.49 8.28 1.87
C ALA A 26 13.28 7.81 2.69
N LEU A 27 12.98 6.52 2.60
CA LEU A 27 11.88 5.90 3.32
C LEU A 27 12.42 4.72 4.17
N GLU A 28 11.95 4.64 5.42
CA GLU A 28 12.23 3.49 6.27
C GLU A 28 11.34 2.32 5.85
N ILE A 29 11.97 1.22 5.44
CA ILE A 29 11.28 -0.03 5.11
C ILE A 29 11.28 -0.98 6.29
N ILE A 30 10.14 -1.62 6.51
CA ILE A 30 9.98 -2.74 7.42
C ILE A 30 10.09 -4.01 6.59
N LEU A 31 11.05 -4.86 6.94
CA LEU A 31 11.29 -6.10 6.23
C LEU A 31 10.14 -7.11 6.45
N PRO A 32 9.86 -7.97 5.46
CA PRO A 32 10.60 -8.16 4.21
C PRO A 32 10.18 -7.20 3.08
N GLU A 33 11.14 -6.86 2.22
CA GLU A 33 10.93 -6.22 0.91
C GLU A 33 11.01 -7.28 -0.19
N SER A 34 10.13 -7.22 -1.20
CA SER A 34 10.02 -8.29 -2.22
C SER A 34 9.96 -7.82 -3.68
N LEU A 35 10.12 -6.52 -3.96
CA LEU A 35 10.07 -5.92 -5.29
C LEU A 35 11.25 -6.41 -6.15
N LYS A 36 10.97 -7.06 -7.28
CA LYS A 36 12.02 -7.60 -8.15
C LYS A 36 11.56 -7.77 -9.59
N GLU A 37 12.51 -7.71 -10.52
CA GLU A 37 12.30 -8.21 -11.87
C GLU A 37 12.25 -9.75 -11.91
N THR A 38 11.26 -10.28 -12.62
CA THR A 38 11.15 -11.69 -13.00
C THR A 38 10.97 -11.78 -14.51
N ALA A 39 11.77 -12.60 -15.16
CA ALA A 39 11.71 -12.81 -16.61
C ALA A 39 11.44 -14.27 -16.93
N GLU A 40 10.63 -14.50 -17.96
CA GLU A 40 10.39 -15.84 -18.49
C GLU A 40 11.50 -16.24 -19.48
N ILE A 41 11.82 -17.53 -19.55
CA ILE A 41 12.60 -18.10 -20.66
C ILE A 41 11.63 -18.89 -21.54
N ILE A 42 11.37 -18.38 -22.74
CA ILE A 42 10.53 -19.05 -23.73
C ILE A 42 11.39 -20.00 -24.56
N GLN A 43 10.85 -21.17 -24.87
CA GLN A 43 11.50 -22.16 -25.70
C GLN A 43 10.56 -22.68 -26.77
N THR A 44 11.14 -23.20 -27.84
CA THR A 44 10.38 -23.80 -28.92
C THR A 44 10.11 -25.28 -28.63
N SER A 45 8.89 -25.61 -28.23
CA SER A 45 8.43 -26.97 -27.88
C SER A 45 8.17 -27.87 -29.10
N GLY A 46 9.10 -27.91 -30.06
CA GLY A 46 8.98 -28.70 -31.28
C GLY A 46 9.54 -30.12 -31.14
N LEU A 47 9.05 -31.06 -31.96
CA LEU A 47 9.57 -32.41 -32.05
C LEU A 47 10.92 -32.41 -32.79
N THR A 48 11.99 -32.80 -32.11
CA THR A 48 13.36 -32.85 -32.67
C THR A 48 13.86 -34.28 -32.90
N GLY A 49 13.05 -35.30 -32.59
CA GLY A 49 13.45 -36.71 -32.62
C GLY A 49 14.33 -37.13 -31.44
N THR A 50 14.60 -36.22 -30.51
CA THR A 50 15.26 -36.46 -29.22
C THR A 50 14.40 -35.92 -28.08
N VAL A 51 14.63 -36.42 -26.86
CA VAL A 51 14.01 -35.92 -25.63
C VAL A 51 14.77 -34.73 -25.03
N GLU A 52 15.98 -34.46 -25.52
CA GLU A 52 16.85 -33.39 -25.03
C GLU A 52 16.39 -31.99 -25.53
N GLN A 53 16.56 -30.98 -24.68
CA GLN A 53 16.21 -29.59 -24.97
C GLN A 53 17.44 -28.78 -25.39
N ASN A 54 17.40 -28.14 -26.57
CA ASN A 54 18.50 -27.32 -27.08
C ASN A 54 18.43 -25.89 -26.53
N LYS A 55 19.45 -25.49 -25.77
CA LYS A 55 19.53 -24.13 -25.18
C LYS A 55 19.51 -23.01 -26.22
N GLU A 56 20.00 -23.26 -27.43
CA GLU A 56 20.06 -22.31 -28.54
C GLU A 56 18.67 -21.91 -29.05
N ARG A 57 17.63 -22.68 -28.70
CA ARG A 57 16.25 -22.39 -29.07
C ARG A 57 15.44 -21.75 -27.95
N THR A 58 16.13 -21.13 -26.99
CA THR A 58 15.54 -20.35 -25.91
C THR A 58 15.73 -18.85 -26.17
N ARG A 59 14.76 -18.04 -25.76
CA ARG A 59 14.84 -16.58 -25.75
C ARG A 59 14.22 -16.04 -24.47
N GLU A 60 14.61 -14.83 -24.10
CA GLU A 60 13.94 -14.11 -23.01
C GLU A 60 12.51 -13.75 -23.44
N GLY A 61 11.56 -14.04 -22.55
CA GLY A 61 10.16 -13.69 -22.67
C GLY A 61 9.83 -12.39 -21.96
N LEU A 62 8.57 -12.27 -21.55
CA LEU A 62 8.09 -11.07 -20.87
C LEU A 62 8.74 -10.90 -19.49
N LYS A 63 9.05 -9.65 -19.14
CA LYS A 63 9.58 -9.26 -17.84
C LYS A 63 8.50 -8.61 -17.00
N ARG A 64 8.35 -9.05 -15.76
CA ARG A 64 7.41 -8.49 -14.79
C ARG A 64 8.17 -8.01 -13.57
N ILE A 65 7.89 -6.79 -13.15
CA ILE A 65 8.43 -6.22 -11.93
C ILE A 65 7.27 -5.95 -11.00
N SER A 66 7.27 -6.69 -9.90
CA SER A 66 6.27 -6.56 -8.86
C SER A 66 6.83 -6.97 -7.51
N GLY A 67 6.16 -6.52 -6.46
CA GLY A 67 6.42 -6.94 -5.09
C GLY A 67 5.82 -5.97 -4.09
N SER A 68 6.19 -6.17 -2.84
CA SER A 68 5.65 -5.41 -1.72
C SER A 68 6.71 -4.77 -0.85
N VAL A 69 6.34 -3.65 -0.26
CA VAL A 69 7.09 -2.93 0.77
C VAL A 69 6.16 -2.57 1.92
N LYS A 70 6.65 -2.68 3.15
CA LYS A 70 5.92 -2.28 4.35
C LYS A 70 6.59 -1.08 4.98
N LEU A 71 5.80 -0.11 5.43
CA LEU A 71 6.29 1.12 6.05
C LEU A 71 5.46 1.45 7.30
N ALA A 72 6.06 2.16 8.25
CA ALA A 72 5.32 2.74 9.38
C ALA A 72 4.62 4.03 8.93
N CYS A 73 3.35 4.21 9.31
CA CYS A 73 2.59 5.40 8.98
C CYS A 73 3.11 6.60 9.80
N SER A 74 3.89 7.46 9.17
CA SER A 74 4.35 8.75 9.70
C SER A 74 3.92 9.88 8.78
N ARG A 75 3.96 11.13 9.26
CA ARG A 75 3.47 12.30 8.53
C ARG A 75 4.14 12.44 7.16
N LEU A 76 5.47 12.57 7.10
CA LEU A 76 6.23 12.77 5.87
C LEU A 76 6.03 11.61 4.89
N MET A 77 6.01 10.39 5.40
CA MET A 77 5.78 9.19 4.60
C MET A 77 4.41 9.23 3.93
N LEU A 78 3.37 9.61 4.68
CA LEU A 78 2.01 9.67 4.16
C LEU A 78 1.85 10.81 3.14
N ASP A 79 2.40 12.00 3.40
CA ASP A 79 2.37 13.10 2.43
C ASP A 79 3.09 12.74 1.13
N THR A 80 4.16 11.95 1.22
CA THR A 80 4.89 11.47 0.05
C THR A 80 4.09 10.44 -0.74
N LEU A 81 3.45 9.47 -0.09
CA LEU A 81 2.87 8.29 -0.75
C LEU A 81 1.38 8.43 -1.08
N LEU A 82 0.61 9.19 -0.29
CA LEU A 82 -0.83 9.36 -0.49
C LEU A 82 -1.19 9.89 -1.90
N PRO A 83 -0.41 10.80 -2.53
CA PRO A 83 -0.70 11.20 -3.91
C PRO A 83 -0.65 10.06 -4.91
N TYR A 84 0.23 9.08 -4.69
CA TYR A 84 0.43 7.91 -5.54
C TYR A 84 -0.53 6.76 -5.21
N ILE A 85 -1.16 6.79 -4.03
CA ILE A 85 -2.23 5.87 -3.65
C ILE A 85 -3.58 6.37 -4.18
N CYS A 86 -3.87 7.66 -3.98
CA CYS A 86 -5.16 8.28 -4.27
C CYS A 86 -5.28 8.83 -5.69
N GLY A 87 -4.16 9.17 -6.32
CA GLY A 87 -4.13 9.72 -7.68
C GLY A 87 -4.25 11.24 -7.77
N THR A 88 -4.25 11.95 -6.64
CA THR A 88 -4.33 13.43 -6.60
C THR A 88 -3.17 14.00 -5.80
N ALA A 89 -2.67 15.15 -6.23
CA ALA A 89 -1.77 15.93 -5.40
C ALA A 89 -2.50 16.40 -4.13
N GLU A 90 -1.72 16.59 -3.06
CA GLU A 90 -2.22 17.15 -1.82
C GLU A 90 -2.86 18.53 -2.05
N ALA A 91 -4.03 18.75 -1.46
CA ALA A 91 -4.65 20.07 -1.37
C ALA A 91 -5.00 20.36 0.09
N ALA A 92 -4.20 21.19 0.75
CA ALA A 92 -4.37 21.55 2.16
C ALA A 92 -4.48 20.31 3.08
N ASN A 93 -3.49 19.41 3.01
CA ASN A 93 -3.44 18.12 3.72
C ASN A 93 -4.54 17.12 3.34
N VAL A 94 -5.35 17.38 2.31
CA VAL A 94 -6.44 16.50 1.87
C VAL A 94 -6.06 15.80 0.56
N PHE A 95 -6.29 14.49 0.53
CA PHE A 95 -6.06 13.60 -0.60
C PHE A 95 -7.38 12.97 -1.02
N ILE A 96 -7.79 13.25 -2.26
CA ILE A 96 -9.06 12.79 -2.84
C ILE A 96 -8.77 11.72 -3.89
N LEU A 97 -9.67 10.76 -4.02
CA LEU A 97 -9.54 9.73 -5.04
C LEU A 97 -9.77 10.28 -6.47
N ALA A 98 -8.78 10.10 -7.35
CA ALA A 98 -8.87 10.32 -8.78
C ALA A 98 -9.01 9.02 -9.57
N ASP A 99 -9.32 9.15 -10.86
CA ASP A 99 -9.52 8.05 -11.81
C ASP A 99 -8.23 7.68 -12.56
N THR A 100 -7.09 8.24 -12.14
CA THR A 100 -5.74 7.90 -12.63
C THR A 100 -4.79 7.79 -11.44
N ILE A 101 -3.69 7.05 -11.59
CA ILE A 101 -2.63 6.92 -10.59
C ILE A 101 -1.31 7.40 -11.22
N PRO A 102 -0.61 8.37 -10.61
CA PRO A 102 0.66 8.88 -11.12
C PRO A 102 1.75 7.82 -11.00
N GLU A 103 2.72 7.92 -11.91
CA GLU A 103 3.96 7.14 -11.86
C GLU A 103 4.98 7.77 -10.91
N PHE A 104 5.86 6.94 -10.37
CA PHE A 104 7.00 7.37 -9.57
C PHE A 104 8.20 6.44 -9.78
N TYR A 105 9.31 6.80 -9.15
CA TYR A 105 10.55 6.06 -9.19
C TYR A 105 10.89 5.55 -7.79
N LEU A 106 11.43 4.33 -7.72
CA LEU A 106 11.99 3.77 -6.51
C LEU A 106 13.44 3.35 -6.72
N MET A 107 14.26 3.56 -5.72
CA MET A 107 15.63 3.07 -5.69
C MET A 107 15.86 2.28 -4.41
N ILE A 108 16.44 1.08 -4.54
CA ILE A 108 16.74 0.18 -3.42
C ILE A 108 18.23 -0.19 -3.49
N ASP A 109 19.00 0.16 -2.48
CA ASP A 109 20.36 -0.32 -2.31
C ASP A 109 20.35 -1.67 -1.56
N ARG A 110 20.83 -2.73 -2.21
CA ARG A 110 20.98 -4.08 -1.63
C ARG A 110 22.45 -4.40 -1.29
N GLY A 111 23.26 -3.36 -1.07
CA GLY A 111 24.66 -3.39 -0.68
C GLY A 111 25.63 -3.62 -1.84
N ALA A 112 25.43 -4.70 -2.61
CA ALA A 112 26.33 -5.04 -3.72
C ALA A 112 26.01 -4.25 -4.99
N LYS A 113 24.73 -3.91 -5.16
CA LYS A 113 24.16 -3.20 -6.29
C LYS A 113 22.96 -2.38 -5.83
N VAL A 114 22.72 -1.30 -6.56
CA VAL A 114 21.58 -0.42 -6.38
C VAL A 114 20.60 -0.68 -7.51
N PHE A 115 19.35 -0.96 -7.18
CA PHE A 115 18.29 -1.25 -8.14
C PHE A 115 17.39 -0.03 -8.27
N THR A 116 17.13 0.41 -9.50
CA THR A 116 16.23 1.54 -9.77
C THR A 116 15.06 1.06 -10.61
N TYR A 117 13.87 1.27 -10.08
CA TYR A 117 12.59 0.92 -10.66
C TYR A 117 11.92 2.16 -11.21
N SER A 118 11.51 2.11 -12.48
CA SER A 118 10.84 3.22 -13.17
C SER A 118 9.44 2.81 -13.62
N GLY A 119 8.55 3.80 -13.72
CA GLY A 119 7.13 3.56 -14.03
C GLY A 119 6.41 2.83 -12.90
N CYS A 120 6.80 3.07 -11.64
CA CYS A 120 6.17 2.43 -10.50
C CYS A 120 4.76 2.98 -10.29
N ARG A 121 3.80 2.10 -10.01
CA ARG A 121 2.43 2.45 -9.62
C ARG A 121 1.99 1.55 -8.47
N ILE A 122 1.22 2.11 -7.54
CA ILE A 122 0.72 1.39 -6.36
C ILE A 122 -0.57 0.65 -6.75
N ALA A 123 -0.47 -0.68 -6.83
CA ALA A 123 -1.59 -1.57 -7.11
C ALA A 123 -2.49 -1.74 -5.87
N LYS A 124 -1.89 -1.78 -4.68
CA LYS A 124 -2.66 -1.94 -3.44
C LYS A 124 -1.98 -1.23 -2.29
N ALA A 125 -2.77 -0.57 -1.45
CA ALA A 125 -2.35 0.05 -0.22
C ALA A 125 -3.23 -0.46 0.92
N THR A 126 -2.63 -1.13 1.90
CA THR A 126 -3.33 -1.63 3.08
C THR A 126 -2.81 -0.92 4.33
N PHE A 127 -3.65 -0.08 4.91
CA PHE A 127 -3.42 0.50 6.22
C PHE A 127 -3.89 -0.49 7.28
N SER A 128 -3.02 -0.87 8.20
CA SER A 128 -3.34 -1.82 9.25
C SER A 128 -2.86 -1.33 10.61
N GLY A 129 -3.56 -1.76 11.66
CA GLY A 129 -3.17 -1.54 13.03
C GLY A 129 -3.81 -2.56 13.96
N THR A 130 -3.08 -2.92 15.01
CA THR A 130 -3.53 -3.86 16.03
C THR A 130 -3.22 -3.32 17.42
N LYS A 131 -3.96 -3.79 18.43
CA LYS A 131 -3.76 -3.39 19.82
C LYS A 131 -2.29 -3.52 20.26
N GLY A 132 -1.73 -2.39 20.72
CA GLY A 132 -0.37 -2.32 21.26
C GLY A 132 0.73 -2.07 20.23
N ASP A 133 0.40 -1.85 18.95
CA ASP A 133 1.38 -1.61 17.88
C ASP A 133 1.16 -0.26 17.17
N PHE A 134 2.09 0.08 16.29
CA PHE A 134 2.00 1.21 15.37
C PHE A 134 1.03 0.92 14.21
N LEU A 135 0.70 1.98 13.47
CA LEU A 135 0.05 1.86 12.18
C LEU A 135 1.09 1.51 11.11
N PHE A 136 0.75 0.54 10.27
CA PHE A 136 1.54 0.16 9.12
C PHE A 136 0.80 0.39 7.81
N LEU A 137 1.57 0.64 6.77
CA LEU A 137 1.13 0.69 5.39
C LEU A 137 1.89 -0.37 4.60
N ASP A 138 1.16 -1.36 4.12
CA ASP A 138 1.65 -2.36 3.19
C ASP A 138 1.29 -1.92 1.77
N LEU A 139 2.30 -1.75 0.91
CA LEU A 139 2.15 -1.37 -0.49
C LEU A 139 2.51 -2.54 -1.40
N GLU A 140 1.63 -2.87 -2.34
CA GLU A 140 1.94 -3.71 -3.49
C GLU A 140 2.19 -2.81 -4.70
N ILE A 141 3.35 -2.96 -5.33
CA ILE A 141 3.87 -2.06 -6.36
C ILE A 141 4.12 -2.86 -7.63
N GLU A 142 3.70 -2.29 -8.75
CA GLU A 142 4.01 -2.76 -10.09
C GLU A 142 4.88 -1.71 -10.80
N ALA A 143 5.93 -2.16 -11.49
CA ALA A 143 6.81 -1.27 -12.24
C ALA A 143 6.98 -1.72 -13.70
N GLU A 144 7.50 -0.82 -14.52
CA GLU A 144 7.71 -1.05 -15.95
C GLU A 144 9.14 -1.54 -16.25
N THR A 145 10.16 -0.93 -15.64
CA THR A 145 11.57 -1.26 -15.90
C THR A 145 12.44 -1.27 -14.64
N GLU A 146 13.47 -2.11 -14.65
CA GLU A 146 14.51 -2.19 -13.62
C GLU A 146 15.86 -1.85 -14.27
N THR A 147 16.66 -1.03 -13.59
CA THR A 147 18.05 -0.77 -13.95
C THR A 147 18.96 -1.01 -12.76
N VAL A 148 20.19 -1.47 -13.03
CA VAL A 148 21.14 -1.88 -11.98
C VAL A 148 22.35 -0.96 -11.97
N GLY A 149 22.46 -0.15 -10.92
CA GLY A 149 23.60 0.69 -10.58
C GLY A 149 24.68 -0.05 -9.80
N ASN A 150 25.88 0.53 -9.78
CA ASN A 150 26.99 0.02 -8.96
C ASN A 150 26.80 0.37 -7.48
N ALA A 151 27.42 -0.39 -6.57
CA ALA A 151 27.46 0.00 -5.16
C ALA A 151 27.99 1.43 -4.99
N GLY A 152 27.39 2.19 -4.07
CA GLY A 152 27.77 3.59 -3.81
C GLY A 152 27.16 4.61 -4.76
N THR A 153 26.27 4.22 -5.67
CA THR A 153 25.49 5.18 -6.50
C THR A 153 24.22 5.68 -5.81
N TYR A 154 23.87 5.14 -4.64
CA TYR A 154 22.74 5.64 -3.84
C TYR A 154 23.10 7.03 -3.28
N PRO A 155 22.24 8.06 -3.44
CA PRO A 155 22.53 9.40 -2.95
C PRO A 155 22.57 9.44 -1.41
N ALA A 156 23.33 10.39 -0.86
CA ALA A 156 23.35 10.60 0.59
C ALA A 156 22.03 11.25 1.05
N LEU A 157 21.10 10.42 1.51
CA LEU A 157 19.78 10.83 1.97
C LEU A 157 19.63 10.66 3.49
N THR A 158 18.81 11.50 4.09
CA THR A 158 18.47 11.39 5.52
C THR A 158 17.18 10.61 5.68
N VAL A 159 17.25 9.49 6.41
CA VAL A 159 16.05 8.70 6.75
C VAL A 159 15.19 9.51 7.74
N PRO A 160 13.87 9.60 7.51
CA PRO A 160 12.97 10.31 8.44
C PRO A 160 13.01 9.70 9.84
N THR A 161 12.83 10.56 10.84
CA THR A 161 12.80 10.19 12.27
C THR A 161 11.51 10.61 12.96
N GLU A 162 10.50 10.99 12.17
CA GLU A 162 9.18 11.37 12.66
C GLU A 162 8.51 10.19 13.36
N LYS A 163 7.73 10.50 14.40
CA LYS A 163 7.06 9.48 15.21
C LYS A 163 5.85 8.94 14.46
N PRO A 164 5.78 7.63 14.18
CA PRO A 164 4.62 7.04 13.54
C PRO A 164 3.36 7.13 14.41
N TYR A 165 2.19 7.03 13.78
CA TYR A 165 0.91 6.92 14.47
C TYR A 165 0.81 5.59 15.24
N LEU A 166 0.21 5.63 16.43
CA LEU A 166 -0.09 4.45 17.25
C LEU A 166 -1.55 4.02 17.09
N PHE A 167 -1.81 2.72 17.15
CA PHE A 167 -3.19 2.22 17.09
C PHE A 167 -4.06 2.77 18.22
N ALA A 168 -3.47 2.93 19.41
CA ALA A 168 -4.16 3.44 20.60
C ALA A 168 -4.66 4.90 20.46
N ASP A 169 -4.11 5.66 19.50
CA ASP A 169 -4.53 7.04 19.22
C ASP A 169 -5.76 7.09 18.28
N GLY A 170 -6.29 5.94 17.89
CA GLY A 170 -7.38 5.79 16.93
C GLY A 170 -8.78 5.91 17.52
N ILE A 171 -9.62 6.71 16.87
CA ILE A 171 -11.05 6.84 17.15
C ILE A 171 -11.82 6.44 15.88
N LEU A 172 -12.54 5.32 15.95
CA LEU A 172 -13.39 4.83 14.89
C LEU A 172 -14.86 5.21 15.18
N THR A 173 -15.52 5.85 14.23
CA THR A 173 -16.94 6.17 14.29
C THR A 173 -17.67 5.42 13.19
N LEU A 174 -18.64 4.58 13.57
CA LEU A 174 -19.52 3.85 12.66
C LEU A 174 -20.96 4.09 13.08
N GLN A 175 -21.87 4.26 12.10
CA GLN A 175 -23.29 4.55 12.36
C GLN A 175 -23.49 5.78 13.27
N GLY A 176 -22.60 6.77 13.17
CA GLY A 176 -22.66 8.00 13.97
C GLY A 176 -22.22 7.86 15.44
N SER A 177 -21.74 6.69 15.87
CA SER A 177 -21.27 6.44 17.24
C SER A 177 -19.81 5.95 17.26
N THR A 178 -19.05 6.37 18.26
CA THR A 178 -17.67 5.91 18.47
C THR A 178 -17.66 4.46 18.92
N ARG A 179 -16.82 3.64 18.28
CA ARG A 179 -16.72 2.19 18.49
C ARG A 179 -15.35 1.82 19.01
N VAL A 180 -15.30 0.95 20.01
CA VAL A 180 -14.07 0.27 20.41
C VAL A 180 -13.77 -0.83 19.39
N PHE A 181 -12.52 -0.95 19.00
CA PHE A 181 -12.06 -1.96 18.03
C PHE A 181 -10.70 -2.51 18.46
N GLU A 182 -10.42 -3.77 18.14
CA GLU A 182 -9.16 -4.45 18.53
C GLU A 182 -8.11 -4.45 17.41
N ASN A 183 -8.57 -4.34 16.17
CA ASN A 183 -7.76 -4.26 14.98
C ASN A 183 -8.54 -3.53 13.87
N PHE A 184 -7.81 -3.01 12.89
CA PHE A 184 -8.40 -2.53 11.65
C PHE A 184 -7.48 -2.85 10.46
N SER A 185 -8.12 -3.00 9.30
CA SER A 185 -7.46 -3.05 8.00
C SER A 185 -8.29 -2.26 7.00
N LEU A 186 -7.76 -1.15 6.50
CA LEU A 186 -8.33 -0.38 5.40
C LEU A 186 -7.49 -0.63 4.15
N THR A 187 -8.07 -1.32 3.17
CA THR A 187 -7.42 -1.68 1.92
C THR A 187 -7.97 -0.84 0.79
N ILE A 188 -7.09 -0.21 0.03
CA ILE A 188 -7.36 0.46 -1.24
C ILE A 188 -6.68 -0.38 -2.32
N GLU A 189 -7.48 -1.09 -3.11
CA GLU A 189 -7.01 -1.91 -4.23
C GLU A 189 -7.28 -1.16 -5.54
N ASN A 190 -6.22 -0.60 -6.11
CA ASN A 190 -6.19 -0.05 -7.45
C ASN A 190 -6.02 -1.22 -8.43
N GLN A 191 -7.11 -1.68 -9.04
CA GLN A 191 -7.06 -2.79 -9.99
C GLN A 191 -6.38 -2.32 -11.28
N LEU A 192 -5.06 -2.48 -11.33
CA LEU A 192 -4.21 -2.07 -12.45
C LEU A 192 -4.23 -3.13 -13.56
N ASN A 193 -4.13 -2.68 -14.82
CA ASN A 193 -3.88 -3.59 -15.93
C ASN A 193 -2.37 -3.82 -16.09
N THR A 194 -1.90 -4.99 -15.66
CA THR A 194 -0.47 -5.36 -15.66
C THR A 194 -0.02 -6.09 -16.92
N GLU A 195 -0.88 -6.23 -17.94
CA GLU A 195 -0.63 -7.05 -19.13
C GLU A 195 -0.43 -6.24 -20.43
N LEU A 196 -0.24 -4.93 -20.32
CA LEU A 196 0.03 -4.06 -21.47
C LEU A 196 1.51 -4.08 -21.86
N PHE A 197 1.91 -5.10 -22.62
CA PHE A 197 3.27 -5.28 -23.15
C PHE A 197 3.47 -4.81 -24.59
N GLY A 198 2.42 -4.87 -25.43
CA GLY A 198 2.54 -4.57 -26.86
C GLY A 198 3.60 -5.45 -27.55
N ASN A 199 4.45 -4.85 -28.40
CA ASN A 199 5.59 -5.52 -29.04
C ASN A 199 6.91 -5.30 -28.26
N ASN A 200 6.83 -5.24 -26.94
CA ASN A 200 7.96 -5.06 -26.04
C ASN A 200 8.04 -6.20 -25.01
N LEU A 201 9.22 -6.41 -24.42
CA LEU A 201 9.42 -7.38 -23.34
C LEU A 201 9.01 -6.83 -21.98
N THR A 202 9.04 -5.50 -21.82
CA THR A 202 8.58 -4.79 -20.62
C THR A 202 7.21 -4.17 -20.87
N ARG A 203 6.47 -3.90 -19.80
CA ARG A 203 5.20 -3.17 -19.86
C ARG A 203 5.46 -1.76 -20.40
N TYR A 204 4.54 -1.23 -21.20
CA TYR A 204 4.61 0.15 -21.70
C TYR A 204 3.67 1.11 -20.96
N ASP A 205 2.69 0.56 -20.25
CA ASP A 205 1.75 1.30 -19.41
C ASP A 205 1.11 0.35 -18.38
N ILE A 206 0.63 0.90 -17.27
CA ILE A 206 -0.05 0.17 -16.19
C ILE A 206 -1.26 1.00 -15.73
N PRO A 207 -2.30 1.15 -16.56
CA PRO A 207 -3.43 2.03 -16.26
C PRO A 207 -4.34 1.43 -15.18
N LEU A 208 -5.03 2.32 -14.46
CA LEU A 208 -6.09 1.96 -13.51
C LEU A 208 -7.33 1.50 -14.27
N VAL A 209 -7.85 0.31 -13.94
CA VAL A 209 -9.09 -0.24 -14.52
C VAL A 209 -10.28 -0.04 -13.60
N ASN A 210 -10.09 -0.27 -12.30
CA ASN A 210 -11.14 -0.18 -11.29
C ASN A 210 -10.51 0.04 -9.91
N ARG A 211 -11.32 0.35 -8.90
CA ARG A 211 -10.88 0.47 -7.51
C ARG A 211 -11.86 -0.20 -6.56
N VAL A 212 -11.33 -1.00 -5.65
CA VAL A 212 -12.09 -1.60 -4.55
C VAL A 212 -11.51 -1.10 -3.24
N ILE A 213 -12.38 -0.66 -2.32
CA ILE A 213 -11.97 -0.20 -1.00
C ILE A 213 -12.72 -1.02 0.03
N THR A 214 -11.98 -1.61 0.96
CA THR A 214 -12.52 -2.50 1.99
C THR A 214 -12.04 -2.05 3.36
N LEU A 215 -12.97 -1.95 4.31
CA LEU A 215 -12.68 -1.76 5.72
C LEU A 215 -13.02 -3.06 6.46
N ALA A 216 -12.03 -3.62 7.15
CA ALA A 216 -12.21 -4.71 8.08
C ALA A 216 -11.87 -4.25 9.50
N THR A 217 -12.74 -4.55 10.47
CA THR A 217 -12.57 -4.18 11.88
C THR A 217 -13.13 -5.28 12.78
N ASP A 218 -12.58 -5.39 13.99
CA ASP A 218 -13.09 -6.33 15.00
C ASP A 218 -13.58 -5.57 16.23
N HIS A 219 -14.82 -5.82 16.64
CA HIS A 219 -15.49 -5.10 17.72
C HIS A 219 -15.93 -6.05 18.83
N PRO A 220 -15.83 -5.68 20.11
CA PRO A 220 -16.42 -6.48 21.18
C PRO A 220 -17.95 -6.50 21.04
N TRP A 221 -18.57 -7.66 21.23
CA TRP A 221 -20.02 -7.79 21.18
C TRP A 221 -20.65 -7.33 22.50
N ASP A 222 -21.07 -6.07 22.53
CA ASP A 222 -21.70 -5.41 23.66
C ASP A 222 -23.02 -4.71 23.26
N THR A 223 -23.63 -3.98 24.19
CA THR A 223 -24.87 -3.23 23.94
C THR A 223 -24.70 -2.11 22.93
N ASP A 224 -23.49 -1.56 22.82
CA ASP A 224 -23.20 -0.46 21.93
C ASP A 224 -23.15 -0.96 20.49
N ASN A 225 -22.56 -2.13 20.24
CA ASN A 225 -22.31 -2.66 18.89
C ASN A 225 -23.46 -3.48 18.27
N THR A 226 -24.64 -3.52 18.93
CA THR A 226 -25.79 -4.30 18.44
C THR A 226 -26.41 -3.79 17.15
N ASP A 227 -26.19 -2.52 16.79
CA ASP A 227 -26.68 -1.88 15.56
C ASP A 227 -25.75 -2.08 14.35
N LEU A 228 -24.59 -2.72 14.56
CA LEU A 228 -23.63 -3.03 13.51
C LEU A 228 -24.01 -4.30 12.72
N ILE A 229 -25.00 -5.06 13.17
CA ILE A 229 -25.59 -6.18 12.42
C ILE A 229 -26.82 -5.74 11.63
N LYS A 230 -27.15 -6.45 10.55
CA LYS A 230 -28.33 -6.20 9.72
C LYS A 230 -28.47 -4.72 9.30
N GLN A 231 -27.34 -4.07 9.02
CA GLN A 231 -27.32 -2.69 8.57
C GLN A 231 -28.11 -2.53 7.25
N ASP A 232 -28.62 -1.32 7.03
CA ASP A 232 -29.31 -0.99 5.79
C ASP A 232 -28.38 -1.17 4.58
N LEU A 233 -28.93 -1.63 3.45
CA LEU A 233 -28.15 -1.88 2.24
C LEU A 233 -27.51 -0.61 1.69
N ASN A 234 -28.06 0.57 1.96
CA ASN A 234 -27.44 1.85 1.58
C ASN A 234 -26.09 2.06 2.27
N GLY A 235 -25.82 1.34 3.37
CA GLY A 235 -24.64 1.53 4.19
C GLY A 235 -24.69 2.84 4.97
N ALA A 236 -23.60 3.17 5.64
CA ALA A 236 -23.49 4.40 6.40
C ALA A 236 -22.09 5.00 6.34
N ALA A 237 -22.01 6.31 6.53
CA ALA A 237 -20.74 7.00 6.65
C ALA A 237 -19.97 6.52 7.88
N GLY A 238 -18.66 6.50 7.77
CA GLY A 238 -17.76 6.17 8.87
C GLY A 238 -16.51 7.03 8.82
N THR A 239 -15.90 7.24 9.98
CA THR A 239 -14.64 7.98 10.09
C THR A 239 -13.67 7.23 10.99
N LEU A 240 -12.39 7.25 10.63
CA LEU A 240 -11.32 6.74 11.47
C LEU A 240 -10.27 7.84 11.60
N VAL A 241 -10.03 8.30 12.82
CA VAL A 241 -9.15 9.43 13.11
C VAL A 241 -8.05 8.97 14.05
N PHE A 242 -6.79 9.21 13.70
CA PHE A 242 -5.63 9.03 14.57
C PHE A 242 -5.01 10.39 14.85
N THR A 243 -4.93 10.78 16.12
CA THR A 243 -4.25 12.00 16.54
C THR A 243 -2.97 11.61 17.27
N ASN A 244 -1.81 11.94 16.70
CA ASN A 244 -0.54 11.53 17.30
C ASN A 244 -0.39 12.13 18.70
N SER A 245 -0.38 11.27 19.72
CA SER A 245 -0.33 11.69 21.14
C SER A 245 0.94 12.47 21.50
N THR A 246 2.01 12.34 20.71
CA THR A 246 3.28 13.05 20.94
C THR A 246 3.44 14.31 20.11
N VAL A 247 2.72 14.43 18.98
CA VAL A 247 2.70 15.59 18.09
C VAL A 247 1.24 15.86 17.72
N VAL A 248 0.49 16.49 18.63
CA VAL A 248 -0.98 16.61 18.56
C VAL A 248 -1.52 17.34 17.33
N THR A 249 -0.66 18.04 16.59
CA THR A 249 -1.01 18.68 15.33
C THR A 249 -1.12 17.68 14.17
N ASP A 250 -0.49 16.51 14.31
CA ASP A 250 -0.46 15.46 13.30
C ASP A 250 -1.71 14.59 13.47
N VAL A 251 -2.63 14.73 12.53
CA VAL A 251 -3.95 14.06 12.55
C VAL A 251 -4.19 13.39 11.21
N LEU A 252 -4.25 12.05 11.24
CA LEU A 252 -4.63 11.23 10.11
C LEU A 252 -6.12 10.90 10.20
N THR A 253 -6.89 11.26 9.17
CA THR A 253 -8.32 10.99 9.07
C THR A 253 -8.64 10.24 7.80
N PHE A 254 -9.37 9.14 7.94
CA PHE A 254 -10.03 8.42 6.86
C PHE A 254 -11.53 8.71 6.93
N ALA A 255 -12.06 9.46 5.97
CA ALA A 255 -13.48 9.74 5.86
C ALA A 255 -14.10 8.87 4.76
N MET A 256 -15.01 7.98 5.14
CA MET A 256 -15.66 7.01 4.28
C MET A 256 -17.11 7.40 4.02
N ALA A 257 -17.49 7.52 2.75
CA ALA A 257 -18.80 8.05 2.36
C ALA A 257 -19.96 7.11 2.70
N ALA A 258 -19.84 5.83 2.36
CA ALA A 258 -20.80 4.80 2.72
C ALA A 258 -20.09 3.44 2.81
N ILE A 259 -20.15 2.81 3.97
CA ILE A 259 -19.61 1.47 4.23
C ILE A 259 -20.78 0.49 4.20
N GLN A 260 -20.69 -0.51 3.34
CA GLN A 260 -21.69 -1.57 3.22
C GLN A 260 -21.13 -2.87 3.79
N TYR A 261 -21.70 -3.31 4.90
CA TYR A 261 -21.35 -4.58 5.53
C TYR A 261 -22.32 -5.68 5.09
N ALA A 262 -21.79 -6.87 4.81
CA ALA A 262 -22.62 -8.07 4.76
C ALA A 262 -23.14 -8.39 6.16
N ASN A 263 -24.35 -8.90 6.28
CA ASN A 263 -24.89 -9.27 7.58
C ASN A 263 -24.15 -10.49 8.14
N VAL A 264 -23.52 -10.31 9.29
CA VAL A 264 -22.86 -11.36 10.08
C VAL A 264 -23.48 -11.37 11.48
N SER A 265 -23.66 -12.56 12.05
CA SER A 265 -24.08 -12.71 13.45
C SER A 265 -22.92 -13.21 14.27
N PRO A 266 -22.74 -12.71 15.51
CA PRO A 266 -21.67 -13.18 16.38
C PRO A 266 -21.92 -14.65 16.76
N THR A 267 -20.83 -15.37 17.02
CA THR A 267 -20.88 -16.73 17.55
C THR A 267 -20.13 -16.76 18.88
N LEU A 268 -20.40 -17.75 19.74
CA LEU A 268 -19.67 -17.92 21.00
C LEU A 268 -18.40 -18.75 20.73
N PRO A 269 -17.20 -18.17 20.69
CA PRO A 269 -15.98 -18.91 20.35
C PRO A 269 -15.46 -19.74 21.53
N GLY A 270 -15.92 -19.45 22.75
CA GLY A 270 -15.44 -20.08 23.97
C GLY A 270 -15.90 -19.33 25.21
N LYS A 271 -15.08 -19.36 26.26
CA LYS A 271 -15.31 -18.64 27.54
C LYS A 271 -14.75 -17.21 27.54
N ASP A 272 -14.20 -16.76 26.42
CA ASP A 272 -13.57 -15.45 26.27
C ASP A 272 -14.56 -14.42 25.70
N VAL A 273 -14.09 -13.19 25.49
CA VAL A 273 -14.85 -12.11 24.86
C VAL A 273 -15.38 -12.54 23.50
N VAL A 274 -16.66 -12.26 23.26
CA VAL A 274 -17.30 -12.47 21.96
C VAL A 274 -17.00 -11.23 21.11
N ASN A 275 -16.42 -11.43 19.94
CA ASN A 275 -16.16 -10.36 19.00
C ASN A 275 -17.07 -10.46 17.77
N LEU A 276 -17.34 -9.32 17.16
CA LEU A 276 -18.05 -9.15 15.91
C LEU A 276 -17.03 -8.69 14.85
N PRO A 277 -16.50 -9.62 14.03
CA PRO A 277 -15.69 -9.23 12.89
C PRO A 277 -16.60 -8.65 11.81
N LEU A 278 -16.25 -7.45 11.34
CA LEU A 278 -16.91 -6.76 10.25
C LEU A 278 -15.96 -6.61 9.09
N GLU A 279 -16.43 -6.92 7.89
CA GLU A 279 -15.74 -6.62 6.64
C GLU A 279 -16.74 -5.99 5.69
N GLY A 280 -16.47 -4.75 5.30
CA GLY A 280 -17.38 -3.92 4.52
C GLY A 280 -16.69 -3.25 3.35
N MET A 281 -17.43 -3.09 2.26
CA MET A 281 -16.96 -2.36 1.09
C MET A 281 -17.32 -0.88 1.23
N VAL A 282 -16.35 0.00 1.00
CA VAL A 282 -16.55 1.45 0.99
C VAL A 282 -16.93 1.89 -0.42
N LYS A 283 -18.07 2.58 -0.54
CA LYS A 283 -18.64 3.06 -1.80
C LYS A 283 -18.88 4.57 -1.76
N SER A 284 -18.95 5.17 -2.95
CA SER A 284 -19.35 6.56 -3.10
C SER A 284 -20.81 6.75 -2.70
N SER A 285 -21.14 7.97 -2.27
CA SER A 285 -22.52 8.37 -1.97
C SER A 285 -22.79 9.73 -2.61
N GLY A 286 -23.70 9.75 -3.59
CA GLY A 286 -23.97 10.94 -4.41
C GLY A 286 -22.70 11.45 -5.09
N THR A 287 -22.31 12.69 -4.80
CA THR A 287 -21.08 13.33 -5.30
C THR A 287 -19.86 13.09 -4.41
N THR A 288 -20.03 12.47 -3.24
CA THR A 288 -18.93 12.22 -2.30
C THR A 288 -18.14 11.01 -2.77
N LYS A 289 -16.83 11.20 -2.94
CA LYS A 289 -15.89 10.11 -3.27
C LYS A 289 -15.89 9.07 -2.13
N PRO A 290 -15.62 7.77 -2.43
CA PRO A 290 -15.79 6.71 -1.44
C PRO A 290 -14.91 6.89 -0.20
N LEU A 291 -13.68 7.36 -0.39
CA LEU A 291 -12.73 7.64 0.67
C LEU A 291 -12.07 9.01 0.41
N ILE A 292 -11.91 9.78 1.48
CA ILE A 292 -11.08 10.98 1.52
C ILE A 292 -10.10 10.78 2.68
N ILE A 293 -8.82 10.99 2.40
CA ILE A 293 -7.76 10.90 3.42
C ILE A 293 -7.29 12.30 3.74
N THR A 294 -7.08 12.60 5.01
CA THR A 294 -6.51 13.87 5.46
C THR A 294 -5.34 13.57 6.37
N ASN A 295 -4.15 14.10 6.08
CA ASN A 295 -2.96 13.99 6.93
C ASN A 295 -2.59 15.39 7.45
N ALA A 296 -3.46 15.93 8.31
CA ALA A 296 -3.31 17.28 8.81
C ALA A 296 -2.08 17.40 9.71
N HIS A 297 -1.35 18.50 9.56
CA HIS A 297 -0.21 18.86 10.39
C HIS A 297 -0.05 20.38 10.45
N ALA A 298 0.71 20.87 11.44
CA ALA A 298 1.03 22.29 11.50
C ALA A 298 2.02 22.67 10.39
N VAL A 299 1.70 23.74 9.66
CA VAL A 299 2.56 24.33 8.62
C VAL A 299 3.78 24.99 9.25
#